data_AF-A0A438I8J2-F1
#
_entry.id   AF-A0A438I8J2-F1
#
_cell.length_a   1.000
_cell.length_b   1.000
_cell.length_c   1.000
_cell.angle_alpha   90.00
_cell.angle_beta   90.00
_cell.angle_gamma   90.00
#
_symmetry.space_group_name_H-M   'P 1'
#
loop_
_entity.id
_entity.type
_entity.pdbx_description
1 polymer ?
#
loop_
_entity_poly.entity_id
_entity_poly.type
_entity_poly.pdbx_seq_one_letter_code
_entity_poly.pdbx_strand_id
1 'polypeptide(L)'
;MEDPETVDREFNDEEEDQDEDWGDWGADDNEEEDSDPDFLCLFCDSKYSSCDALFEHCSSIHHFDFLSTRETLSLDFYGSFKLINFVRSRVSFHFFS
;
A
#
# COMPACT_ATOMS: atom_id res chain seq x y z
N MET A 1 19.34 -37.20 31.57
CA MET A 1 19.19 -35.77 31.88
C MET A 1 19.07 -35.09 30.54
N GLU A 2 17.83 -34.94 30.11
CA GLU A 2 17.43 -34.21 28.91
C GLU A 2 17.16 -32.76 29.31
N ASP A 3 17.68 -31.81 28.54
CA ASP A 3 17.35 -30.37 28.61
C ASP A 3 17.87 -29.70 27.31
N PRO A 4 17.20 -28.69 26.75
CA PRO A 4 15.90 -28.81 26.10
C PRO A 4 15.96 -28.29 24.65
N GLU A 5 15.04 -28.83 23.87
CA GLU A 5 14.61 -28.45 22.53
C GLU A 5 14.71 -26.94 22.23
N THR A 6 15.50 -26.58 21.21
CA THR A 6 15.41 -25.28 20.55
C THR A 6 14.07 -25.22 19.85
N VAL A 7 13.14 -24.42 20.39
CA VAL A 7 11.84 -24.16 19.76
C VAL A 7 12.09 -23.45 18.43
N ASP A 8 12.00 -24.21 17.34
CA ASP A 8 11.89 -23.70 15.99
C ASP A 8 10.69 -22.76 15.94
N ARG A 9 10.99 -21.49 15.71
CA ARG A 9 10.01 -20.42 15.60
C ARG A 9 9.41 -20.55 14.21
N GLU A 10 8.34 -21.34 14.09
CA GLU A 10 7.56 -21.47 12.86
C GLU A 10 7.11 -20.07 12.41
N PHE A 11 7.79 -19.54 11.38
CA PHE A 11 7.29 -18.47 10.56
C PHE A 11 6.11 -19.04 9.77
N ASN A 12 4.91 -18.82 10.30
CA ASN A 12 3.68 -19.08 9.59
C ASN A 12 3.48 -17.94 8.59
N ASP A 13 4.25 -17.96 7.51
CA ASP A 13 3.92 -17.22 6.29
C ASP A 13 2.76 -17.99 5.62
N GLU A 14 1.56 -17.78 6.16
CA GLU A 14 0.32 -18.02 5.42
C GLU A 14 0.28 -17.00 4.28
N GLU A 15 1.03 -17.30 3.22
CA GLU A 15 0.82 -16.71 1.91
C GLU A 15 -0.56 -17.17 1.43
N GLU A 16 -1.58 -16.38 1.77
CA GLU A 16 -2.82 -16.35 1.00
C GLU A 16 -2.46 -15.84 -0.40
N ASP A 17 -2.08 -16.77 -1.28
CA ASP A 17 -2.18 -16.70 -2.73
C ASP A 17 -3.66 -16.51 -3.09
N GLN A 18 -4.16 -15.30 -2.84
CA GLN A 18 -5.27 -14.78 -3.62
C GLN A 18 -4.64 -14.21 -4.88
N ASP A 19 -4.58 -15.06 -5.91
CA ASP A 19 -4.53 -14.69 -7.33
C ASP A 19 -5.68 -13.71 -7.60
N GLU A 20 -5.50 -12.46 -7.19
CA GLU A 20 -6.35 -11.36 -7.65
C GLU A 20 -6.02 -11.20 -9.13
N ASP A 21 -6.99 -11.42 -10.00
CA ASP A 21 -6.88 -11.24 -11.43
C ASP A 21 -6.49 -9.77 -11.74
N TRP A 22 -5.20 -9.50 -11.96
CA TRP A 22 -4.70 -8.20 -12.44
C TRP A 22 -4.93 -8.04 -13.96
N GLY A 23 -5.92 -8.74 -14.52
CA GLY A 23 -6.13 -8.91 -15.96
C GLY A 23 -6.98 -7.83 -16.63
N ASP A 24 -7.58 -6.91 -15.86
CA ASP A 24 -8.46 -5.87 -16.38
C ASP A 24 -8.03 -4.46 -15.91
N TRP A 25 -6.75 -4.12 -16.13
CA TRP A 25 -6.33 -2.72 -16.16
C TRP A 25 -6.87 -2.12 -17.45
N GLY A 26 -8.19 -1.95 -17.47
CA GLY A 26 -8.97 -1.44 -18.59
C GLY A 26 -8.32 -0.17 -19.09
N ALA A 27 -7.85 -0.25 -20.33
CA ALA A 27 -7.58 0.90 -21.17
C ALA A 27 -8.92 1.64 -21.38
N ASP A 28 -9.34 2.44 -20.40
CA ASP A 28 -10.21 3.57 -20.69
C ASP A 28 -9.31 4.68 -21.20
N ASP A 29 -9.04 4.57 -22.50
CA ASP A 29 -8.36 5.53 -23.36
C ASP A 29 -9.29 6.76 -23.54
N ASN A 30 -9.69 7.37 -22.43
CA ASN A 30 -10.31 8.70 -22.45
C ASN A 30 -9.20 9.73 -22.38
N GLU A 31 -8.78 10.10 -23.58
CA GLU A 31 -7.97 11.25 -23.95
C GLU A 31 -8.44 12.53 -23.21
N GLU A 32 -7.83 12.83 -22.06
CA GLU A 32 -7.57 14.20 -21.63
C GLU A 32 -6.05 14.38 -21.44
N GLU A 33 -5.41 14.54 -22.60
CA GLU A 33 -4.12 15.18 -22.85
C GLU A 33 -3.99 16.47 -21.99
N ASP A 34 -2.87 16.65 -21.28
CA ASP A 34 -2.49 17.82 -20.43
C ASP A 34 -2.81 17.81 -18.91
N SER A 35 -2.81 16.66 -18.23
CA SER A 35 -2.60 16.65 -16.77
C SER A 35 -1.28 15.94 -16.45
N ASP A 36 -0.30 16.67 -15.92
CA ASP A 36 0.85 16.07 -15.24
C ASP A 36 0.37 14.94 -14.30
N PRO A 37 1.12 13.83 -14.13
CA PRO A 37 0.68 12.73 -13.30
C PRO A 37 0.49 13.20 -11.85
N ASP A 38 -0.77 13.48 -11.50
CA ASP A 38 -1.18 13.87 -10.17
C ASP A 38 -1.24 12.62 -9.28
N PHE A 39 -0.32 12.53 -8.33
CA PHE A 39 -0.32 11.48 -7.31
C PHE A 39 -1.45 11.71 -6.30
N LEU A 40 -2.36 10.75 -6.19
CA LEU A 40 -3.49 10.81 -5.26
C LEU A 40 -3.10 10.33 -3.86
N CYS A 41 -3.52 11.05 -2.81
CA CYS A 41 -3.35 10.64 -1.42
C CYS A 41 -3.89 9.23 -1.16
N LEU A 42 -3.24 8.52 -0.23
CA LEU A 42 -3.68 7.19 0.22
C LEU A 42 -4.98 7.24 1.02
N PHE A 43 -5.30 8.37 1.65
CA PHE A 43 -6.36 8.51 2.65
C PHE A 43 -7.44 9.54 2.29
N CYS A 44 -7.22 10.38 1.29
CA CYS A 44 -8.17 11.43 0.90
C CYS A 44 -8.08 11.77 -0.60
N ASP A 45 -8.89 12.72 -1.06
CA ASP A 45 -8.97 13.12 -2.47
C ASP A 45 -7.91 14.15 -2.90
N SER A 46 -6.93 14.45 -2.05
CA SER A 46 -5.87 15.43 -2.35
C SER A 46 -4.88 14.88 -3.37
N LYS A 47 -4.48 15.72 -4.33
CA LYS A 47 -3.53 15.41 -5.42
C LYS A 47 -2.22 16.16 -5.25
N TYR A 48 -1.12 15.54 -5.68
CA TYR A 48 0.24 16.06 -5.52
C TYR A 48 1.07 15.85 -6.79
N SER A 49 1.97 16.78 -7.09
CA SER A 49 2.85 16.70 -8.28
C SER A 49 4.11 15.85 -8.08
N SER A 50 4.33 15.28 -6.87
CA SER A 50 5.47 14.41 -6.57
C SER A 50 5.16 13.44 -5.44
N CYS A 51 5.86 12.29 -5.43
CA CYS A 51 5.80 11.31 -4.34
C CYS A 51 6.25 11.90 -3.00
N ASP A 52 7.26 12.78 -2.99
CA ASP A 52 7.76 13.39 -1.75
C ASP A 52 6.67 14.25 -1.09
N ALA A 53 5.99 15.08 -1.88
CA ALA A 53 4.88 15.91 -1.38
C ALA A 53 3.70 15.06 -0.90
N LEU A 54 3.38 13.97 -1.63
CA LEU A 54 2.36 13.00 -1.24
C LEU A 54 2.68 12.36 0.12
N PHE A 55 3.90 11.87 0.31
CA PHE A 55 4.30 11.17 1.54
C PHE A 55 4.48 12.13 2.72
N GLU A 56 4.96 13.36 2.48
CA GLU A 56 4.96 14.41 3.50
C GLU A 56 3.55 14.74 3.97
N HIS A 57 2.58 14.83 3.06
CA HIS A 57 1.18 15.00 3.41
C HIS A 57 0.63 13.83 4.23
N CYS A 58 0.91 12.58 3.81
CA CYS A 58 0.50 11.40 4.56
C CYS A 58 1.05 11.40 6.00
N SER A 59 2.31 11.82 6.17
CA SER A 59 2.95 11.90 7.48
C SER A 59 2.40 13.05 8.34
N SER A 60 2.20 14.23 7.76
CA SER A 60 1.78 15.42 8.51
C SER A 60 0.28 15.47 8.85
N ILE A 61 -0.58 15.04 7.92
CA ILE A 61 -2.05 15.13 8.06
C ILE A 61 -2.66 13.81 8.53
N HIS A 62 -2.18 12.69 8.00
CA HIS A 62 -2.72 11.36 8.32
C HIS A 62 -1.87 10.59 9.35
N HIS A 63 -0.77 11.19 9.82
CA HIS A 63 0.17 10.56 10.77
C HIS A 63 0.67 9.19 10.30
N PHE A 64 0.80 9.04 8.98
CA PHE A 64 1.22 7.81 8.34
C PHE A 64 2.52 8.02 7.57
N ASP A 65 3.60 7.44 8.11
CA ASP A 65 4.91 7.40 7.44
C ASP A 65 5.01 6.14 6.58
N PHE A 66 4.79 6.30 5.28
CA PHE A 66 4.84 5.20 4.33
C PHE A 66 6.23 4.58 4.22
N LEU A 67 7.30 5.39 4.26
CA LEU A 67 8.67 4.91 4.09
C LEU A 67 9.09 4.07 5.30
N SER A 68 8.85 4.57 6.51
CA SER A 68 9.14 3.84 7.75
C SER A 68 8.31 2.54 7.85
N THR A 69 7.05 2.58 7.41
CA THR A 69 6.19 1.38 7.38
C THR A 69 6.72 0.34 6.40
N ARG A 70 7.11 0.77 5.19
CA ARG A 70 7.72 -0.09 4.17
C ARG A 70 8.98 -0.79 4.70
N GLU A 71 9.85 -0.03 5.35
CA GLU A 71 11.10 -0.56 5.94
C GLU A 71 10.83 -1.53 7.08
N THR A 72 9.91 -1.18 7.99
CA THR A 72 9.56 -2.03 9.14
C THR A 72 8.97 -3.37 8.70
N LEU A 73 8.16 -3.35 7.64
CA LEU A 73 7.54 -4.53 7.06
C LEU A 73 8.43 -5.24 6.02
N SER A 74 9.63 -4.71 5.75
CA SER A 74 10.57 -5.23 4.74
C SER A 74 9.91 -5.44 3.35
N LEU A 75 9.03 -4.51 2.96
CA LEU A 75 8.29 -4.62 1.71
C LEU A 75 9.17 -4.30 0.51
N ASP A 76 9.12 -5.18 -0.48
CA ASP A 76 9.67 -4.94 -1.80
C ASP A 76 8.74 -4.05 -2.64
N PHE A 77 9.02 -3.90 -3.93
CA PHE A 77 8.22 -3.09 -4.84
C PHE A 77 6.75 -3.55 -4.88
N TYR A 78 6.53 -4.86 -4.95
CA TYR A 78 5.19 -5.42 -5.06
C TYR A 78 4.43 -5.34 -3.75
N GLY A 79 5.08 -5.65 -2.63
CA GLY A 79 4.54 -5.47 -1.29
C GLY A 79 4.16 -4.02 -0.99
N SER A 80 4.97 -3.06 -1.46
CA SER A 80 4.67 -1.63 -1.35
C SER A 80 3.36 -1.26 -2.06
N PHE A 81 3.14 -1.81 -3.26
CA PHE A 81 1.90 -1.59 -4.02
C PHE A 81 0.69 -2.25 -3.36
N LYS A 82 0.85 -3.49 -2.86
CA LYS A 82 -0.19 -4.17 -2.05
C LYS A 82 -0.61 -3.32 -0.84
N LEU A 83 0.35 -2.75 -0.12
CA LEU A 83 0.08 -1.87 1.02
C LEU A 83 -0.73 -0.63 0.59
N ILE A 84 -0.35 0.03 -0.49
CA ILE A 84 -1.07 1.19 -1.03
C ILE A 84 -2.52 0.84 -1.34
N ASN A 85 -2.76 -0.28 -2.04
CA ASN A 85 -4.10 -0.74 -2.37
C ASN A 85 -4.91 -1.11 -1.13
N PHE A 86 -4.29 -1.80 -0.18
CA PHE A 86 -4.92 -2.15 1.09
C PHE A 86 -5.39 -0.89 1.83
N VAL A 87 -4.54 0.13 1.97
CA VAL A 87 -4.93 1.38 2.64
C VAL A 87 -6.10 2.04 1.92
N ARG A 88 -6.02 2.17 0.59
CA ARG A 88 -7.06 2.82 -0.22
C ARG A 88 -8.39 2.08 -0.19
N SER A 89 -8.39 0.73 -0.17
CA SER A 89 -9.61 -0.07 -0.08
C SER A 89 -10.29 0.07 1.29
N ARG A 90 -9.50 0.16 2.38
CA ARG A 90 -10.04 0.40 3.74
C ARG A 90 -10.62 1.80 3.91
N VAL A 91 -10.00 2.80 3.30
CA VAL A 91 -10.47 4.19 3.33
C VAL A 91 -11.74 4.36 2.50
N SER A 92 -11.77 3.83 1.28
CA SER A 92 -12.96 3.86 0.41
C SER A 92 -14.18 3.24 1.09
N PHE A 93 -14.00 2.14 1.83
CA PHE A 93 -15.06 1.51 2.59
C PHE A 93 -15.66 2.41 3.69
N HIS A 94 -14.89 3.33 4.27
CA HIS A 94 -15.34 4.18 5.35
C HIS A 94 -16.29 5.32 4.89
N PHE A 95 -16.27 5.70 3.62
CA PHE A 95 -17.17 6.72 3.07
C PHE A 95 -18.60 6.21 2.79
N PHE A 96 -18.86 4.90 2.91
CA PHE A 96 -20.16 4.27 2.63
C PHE A 96 -20.95 3.83 3.88
N SER A 97 -20.58 4.25 5.10
CA SER A 97 -21.33 3.97 6.35
C SER A 97 -21.91 5.21 6.99
#